data_AF-A0A942RBD1-F1
#
_entry.id   AF-A0A942RBD1-F1
#
_cell.length_a   1.000
_cell.length_b   1.000
_cell.length_c   1.000
_cell.angle_alpha   90.00
_cell.angle_beta   90.00
_cell.angle_gamma   90.00
#
_symmetry.space_group_name_H-M   'P 1'
#
loop_
_entity.id
_entity.type
_entity.pdbx_description
1 polymer ?
#
loop_
_entity_poly.entity_id
_entity_poly.type
_entity_poly.pdbx_seq_one_letter_code
_entity_poly.pdbx_strand_id
1 'polypeptide(L)'
;EIALRIVASRPWHHFFRNGWNLFDFAIVASNLLFVGAYFISVLRILRVLRVLRAVSVIPSLQRLVAALFRTVPAIGNILLLMSLLFYIFAVIGTILFNNAAPEYFGSLHLTLLTLFQVVTLESWASGVMRPLMLEVSWSWLYFVLFILVGTFVIFNLFIGVIVNSVQQGDITGRDERDYPAAEEDPQAVAKELAQLRSEIAELKEFIVKKNGSVT
;
A
#
# COMPACT_ATOMS: atom_id res chain seq x y z
N GLU A 1 18.43 16.81 -23.06
CA GLU A 1 17.73 15.52 -22.94
C GLU A 1 16.21 15.67 -22.79
N ILE A 2 15.69 16.31 -21.73
CA ILE A 2 14.23 16.50 -21.54
C ILE A 2 13.58 17.32 -22.67
N ALA A 3 14.21 18.41 -23.11
CA ALA A 3 13.75 19.17 -24.27
C ALA A 3 13.64 18.29 -25.54
N LEU A 4 14.56 17.34 -25.71
CA LEU A 4 14.57 16.41 -26.84
C LEU A 4 13.45 15.36 -26.71
N ARG A 5 13.18 14.87 -25.49
CA ARG A 5 12.02 14.00 -25.19
C ARG A 5 10.66 14.70 -25.40
N ILE A 6 10.55 15.99 -25.06
CA ILE A 6 9.34 16.80 -25.29
C ILE A 6 9.10 16.96 -26.79
N VAL A 7 10.14 17.29 -27.56
CA VAL A 7 10.03 17.46 -29.01
C VAL A 7 9.72 16.13 -29.72
N ALA A 8 10.26 15.01 -29.23
CA ALA A 8 10.03 13.67 -29.78
C ALA A 8 8.62 13.11 -29.47
N SER A 9 7.95 13.59 -28.42
CA SER A 9 6.59 13.16 -28.07
C SER A 9 5.55 14.08 -28.75
N ARG A 10 5.23 13.80 -30.02
CA ARG A 10 4.09 14.42 -30.71
C ARG A 10 2.85 13.54 -30.59
N PRO A 11 1.69 14.07 -30.11
CA PRO A 11 1.41 15.44 -29.66
C PRO A 11 2.05 15.76 -28.31
N TRP A 12 2.46 17.02 -28.08
CA TRP A 12 3.21 17.45 -26.87
C TRP A 12 2.47 17.19 -25.55
N HIS A 13 1.14 17.09 -25.57
CA HIS A 13 0.33 16.73 -24.40
C HIS A 13 0.55 15.28 -23.93
N HIS A 14 1.05 14.39 -24.80
CA HIS A 14 1.39 13.01 -24.42
C HIS A 14 2.57 12.96 -23.44
N PHE A 15 3.49 13.93 -23.50
CA PHE A 15 4.58 14.04 -22.55
C PHE A 15 4.08 14.20 -21.10
N PHE A 16 3.10 15.08 -20.89
CA PHE A 16 2.56 15.41 -19.57
C PHE A 16 1.57 14.36 -19.02
N ARG A 17 1.09 13.43 -19.86
CA ARG A 17 0.31 12.27 -19.40
C ARG A 17 1.17 11.17 -18.77
N ASN A 18 2.46 11.13 -19.06
CA ASN A 18 3.37 10.16 -18.46
C ASN A 18 3.92 10.70 -17.12
N GLY A 19 3.54 10.08 -16.01
CA GLY A 19 3.96 10.49 -14.66
C GLY A 19 5.48 10.57 -14.48
N TRP A 20 6.25 9.71 -15.16
CA TRP A 20 7.72 9.73 -15.09
C TRP A 20 8.34 10.91 -15.84
N ASN A 21 7.72 11.33 -16.94
CA ASN A 21 8.13 12.51 -17.69
C ASN A 21 7.79 13.80 -16.93
N LEU A 22 6.64 13.84 -16.27
CA LEU A 22 6.25 14.96 -15.39
C LEU A 22 7.19 15.08 -14.19
N PHE A 23 7.56 13.95 -13.59
CA PHE A 23 8.55 13.89 -12.49
C PHE A 23 9.92 14.43 -12.93
N ASP A 24 10.44 13.96 -14.07
CA ASP A 24 11.70 14.45 -14.64
C ASP A 24 11.65 15.95 -14.97
N PHE A 25 10.53 16.41 -15.54
CA PHE A 25 10.29 17.81 -15.83
C PHE A 25 10.26 18.65 -14.56
N ALA A 26 9.62 18.20 -13.48
CA ALA A 26 9.59 18.90 -12.19
C ALA A 26 10.99 19.04 -11.56
N ILE A 27 11.81 17.97 -11.62
CA ILE A 27 13.20 18.01 -11.15
C ILE A 27 14.02 19.03 -11.95
N VAL A 28 13.88 19.06 -13.27
CA VAL A 28 14.66 19.99 -14.09
C VAL A 28 14.13 21.42 -13.99
N ALA A 29 12.81 21.62 -13.91
CA ALA A 29 12.19 22.92 -13.69
C ALA A 29 12.59 23.52 -12.35
N SER A 30 12.62 22.72 -11.27
CA SER A 30 13.11 23.16 -9.95
C SER A 30 14.61 23.46 -9.93
N ASN A 31 15.41 22.92 -10.84
CA ASN A 31 16.82 23.31 -10.97
C ASN A 31 17.02 24.58 -11.81
N LEU A 32 16.08 24.91 -12.71
CA LEU A 32 16.18 26.02 -13.65
C LEU A 32 15.50 27.31 -13.17
N LEU A 33 14.30 27.20 -12.58
CA LEU A 33 13.47 28.34 -12.20
C LEU A 33 14.05 29.21 -11.08
N PHE A 34 15.09 28.73 -10.38
CA PHE A 34 15.57 29.37 -9.15
C PHE A 34 17.03 29.81 -9.19
N VAL A 35 17.60 29.96 -10.38
CA VAL A 35 18.90 30.63 -10.58
C VAL A 35 18.71 32.14 -10.31
N GLY A 36 18.89 32.57 -9.06
CA GLY A 36 18.84 33.98 -8.65
C GLY A 36 17.84 34.35 -7.54
N ALA A 37 17.07 33.40 -6.98
CA ALA A 37 16.13 33.67 -5.90
C ALA A 37 16.81 33.75 -4.53
N TYR A 38 16.38 34.66 -3.65
CA TYR A 38 16.93 34.95 -2.31
C TYR A 38 17.14 33.71 -1.39
N PHE A 39 16.46 32.58 -1.63
CA PHE A 39 16.56 31.32 -0.87
C PHE A 39 17.63 30.33 -1.37
N ILE A 40 18.77 30.84 -1.85
CA ILE A 40 19.80 30.07 -2.57
C ILE A 40 20.28 28.82 -1.79
N SER A 41 20.38 28.86 -0.46
CA SER A 41 20.95 27.76 0.35
C SER A 41 20.03 26.53 0.43
N VAL A 42 18.72 26.70 0.68
CA VAL A 42 17.77 25.57 0.73
C VAL A 42 17.55 24.99 -0.67
N LEU A 43 17.53 25.85 -1.70
CA LEU A 43 17.30 25.42 -3.08
C LEU A 43 18.52 24.69 -3.68
N ARG A 44 19.73 24.87 -3.14
CA ARG A 44 20.88 24.01 -3.47
C ARG A 44 20.66 22.55 -3.07
N ILE A 45 19.90 22.28 -2.00
CA ILE A 45 19.58 20.92 -1.56
C ILE A 45 18.68 20.22 -2.58
N LEU A 46 17.81 20.96 -3.29
CA LEU A 46 16.97 20.38 -4.36
C LEU A 46 17.79 19.78 -5.50
N ARG A 47 19.05 20.20 -5.69
CA ARG A 47 19.96 19.57 -6.67
C ARG A 47 20.25 18.11 -6.33
N VAL A 48 20.13 17.71 -5.06
CA VAL A 48 20.28 16.30 -4.64
C VAL A 48 19.12 15.46 -5.20
N LEU A 49 17.92 16.05 -5.37
CA LEU A 49 16.76 15.35 -5.94
C LEU A 49 17.00 14.84 -7.36
N ARG A 50 17.97 15.40 -8.11
CA ARG A 50 18.35 14.88 -9.42
C ARG A 50 18.82 13.42 -9.38
N VAL A 51 19.32 12.95 -8.23
CA VAL A 51 19.70 11.54 -8.04
C VAL A 51 18.46 10.64 -8.12
N LEU A 52 17.28 11.13 -7.73
CA LEU A 52 16.01 10.40 -7.87
C LEU A 52 15.62 10.15 -9.33
N ARG A 53 16.24 10.85 -10.29
CA ARG A 53 16.10 10.55 -11.72
C ARG A 53 16.57 9.13 -12.07
N ALA A 54 17.41 8.50 -11.25
CA ALA A 54 17.72 7.08 -11.40
C ALA A 54 16.45 6.21 -11.41
N VAL A 55 15.44 6.57 -10.60
CA VAL A 55 14.15 5.86 -10.57
C VAL A 55 13.41 5.99 -11.89
N SER A 56 13.42 7.18 -12.52
CA SER A 56 12.73 7.41 -13.80
C SER A 56 13.49 6.88 -15.02
N VAL A 57 14.81 6.67 -14.91
CA VAL A 57 15.62 6.12 -16.00
C VAL A 57 15.65 4.59 -15.96
N ILE A 58 15.61 3.97 -14.78
CA ILE A 58 15.77 2.53 -14.60
C ILE A 58 14.39 1.84 -14.54
N PRO A 59 13.99 1.04 -15.55
CA PRO A 59 12.65 0.44 -15.62
C PRO A 59 12.32 -0.54 -14.48
N SER A 60 13.33 -1.21 -13.89
CA SER A 60 13.10 -2.05 -12.71
C SER A 60 12.68 -1.23 -11.48
N LEU A 61 13.31 -0.07 -11.24
CA LEU A 61 12.94 0.83 -10.15
C LEU A 61 11.55 1.43 -10.35
N GLN A 62 11.20 1.81 -11.59
CA GLN A 62 9.85 2.27 -11.90
C GLN A 62 8.78 1.22 -11.56
N ARG A 63 9.04 -0.05 -11.91
CA ARG A 63 8.12 -1.16 -11.61
C ARG A 63 7.94 -1.35 -10.10
N LEU A 64 9.03 -1.27 -9.34
CA LEU A 64 8.99 -1.36 -7.87
C LEU A 64 8.17 -0.22 -7.26
N VAL A 65 8.44 1.02 -7.65
CA VAL A 65 7.71 2.19 -7.14
C VAL A 65 6.24 2.15 -7.56
N ALA A 66 5.95 1.75 -8.80
CA ALA A 66 4.58 1.56 -9.26
C ALA A 66 3.83 0.49 -8.47
N ALA A 67 4.51 -0.61 -8.09
CA ALA A 67 3.93 -1.64 -7.24
C ALA A 67 3.60 -1.10 -5.83
N LEU A 68 4.48 -0.27 -5.25
CA LEU A 68 4.20 0.41 -3.97
C LEU A 68 2.98 1.34 -4.07
N PHE A 69 2.85 2.13 -5.12
CA PHE A 69 1.70 3.01 -5.29
C PHE A 69 0.39 2.26 -5.53
N ARG A 70 0.42 1.02 -6.06
CA ARG A 70 -0.79 0.19 -6.24
C ARG A 70 -1.39 -0.27 -4.92
N THR A 71 -0.63 -0.30 -3.82
CA THR A 71 -1.16 -0.70 -2.50
C THR A 71 -1.84 0.47 -1.77
N VAL A 72 -1.49 1.72 -2.11
CA VAL A 72 -2.02 2.92 -1.45
C VAL A 72 -3.55 3.02 -1.51
N PRO A 73 -4.22 2.82 -2.67
CA PRO A 73 -5.69 2.89 -2.73
C PRO A 73 -6.38 1.86 -1.83
N ALA A 74 -5.81 0.65 -1.70
CA ALA A 74 -6.40 -0.42 -0.90
C ALA A 74 -6.50 -0.06 0.59
N ILE A 75 -5.62 0.83 1.07
CA ILE A 75 -5.56 1.25 2.46
C ILE A 75 -6.17 2.64 2.72
N GLY A 76 -6.67 3.31 1.68
CA GLY A 76 -7.13 4.70 1.76
C GLY A 76 -8.20 4.94 2.83
N ASN A 77 -9.18 4.04 2.93
CA ASN A 77 -10.26 4.14 3.93
C ASN A 77 -9.72 4.07 5.37
N ILE A 78 -8.73 3.20 5.62
CA ILE A 78 -8.13 3.05 6.94
C ILE A 78 -7.26 4.25 7.27
N LEU A 79 -6.52 4.80 6.30
CA LEU A 79 -5.77 6.04 6.47
C LEU A 79 -6.68 7.24 6.79
N LEU A 80 -7.86 7.32 6.17
CA LEU A 80 -8.85 8.35 6.48
C LEU A 80 -9.38 8.22 7.91
N LEU A 81 -9.73 6.99 8.32
CA LEU A 81 -10.12 6.72 9.71
C LEU A 81 -9.01 7.09 10.70
N MET A 82 -7.76 6.71 10.41
CA MET A 82 -6.62 7.04 11.25
C MET A 82 -6.39 8.55 11.34
N SER A 83 -6.52 9.27 10.22
CA SER A 83 -6.38 10.73 10.18
C SER A 83 -7.46 11.42 11.03
N LEU A 84 -8.70 10.93 11.00
CA LEU A 84 -9.78 11.43 11.84
C LEU A 84 -9.48 11.20 13.34
N LEU A 85 -9.01 10.00 13.70
CA LEU A 85 -8.62 9.69 15.07
C LEU A 85 -7.47 10.61 15.55
N PHE A 86 -6.44 10.77 14.73
CA PHE A 86 -5.34 11.71 15.00
C PHE A 86 -5.85 13.12 15.25
N TYR A 87 -6.75 13.62 14.42
CA TYR A 87 -7.30 14.96 14.58
C TYR A 87 -8.09 15.11 15.89
N ILE A 88 -8.96 14.15 16.21
CA ILE A 88 -9.77 14.17 17.43
C ILE A 88 -8.86 14.19 18.67
N PHE A 89 -7.91 13.25 18.74
CA PHE A 89 -6.96 13.21 19.86
C PHE A 89 -6.09 14.46 19.90
N ALA A 90 -5.67 15.00 18.76
CA ALA A 90 -4.83 16.19 18.72
C ALA A 90 -5.55 17.43 19.29
N VAL A 91 -6.82 17.62 18.94
CA VAL A 91 -7.64 18.70 19.51
C VAL A 91 -7.81 18.51 21.02
N ILE A 92 -8.17 17.29 21.45
CA ILE A 92 -8.35 16.96 22.87
C ILE A 92 -7.05 17.21 23.66
N GLY A 93 -5.92 16.67 23.20
CA GLY A 93 -4.62 16.82 23.86
C GLY A 93 -4.15 18.27 23.92
N THR A 94 -4.36 19.03 22.84
CA THR A 94 -4.06 20.48 22.83
C THR A 94 -4.87 21.19 23.90
N ILE A 95 -6.18 20.95 24.01
CA ILE A 95 -7.03 21.63 25.00
C ILE A 95 -6.66 21.23 26.43
N LEU A 96 -6.40 19.94 26.67
CA LEU A 96 -6.16 19.43 28.02
C LEU A 96 -4.76 19.74 28.56
N PHE A 97 -3.74 19.72 27.70
CA PHE A 97 -2.34 19.67 28.14
C PHE A 97 -1.49 20.87 27.67
N ASN A 98 -2.04 21.84 26.94
CA ASN A 98 -1.26 23.00 26.45
C ASN A 98 -0.53 23.75 27.58
N ASN A 99 -1.16 23.92 28.75
CA ASN A 99 -0.57 24.65 29.87
C ASN A 99 0.47 23.81 30.62
N ALA A 100 0.25 22.49 30.72
CA ALA A 100 1.12 21.58 31.48
C ALA A 100 2.38 21.17 30.69
N ALA A 101 2.27 21.04 29.36
CA ALA A 101 3.36 20.60 28.50
C ALA A 101 3.31 21.32 27.13
N PRO A 102 3.57 22.64 27.09
CA PRO A 102 3.44 23.45 25.87
C PRO A 102 4.38 23.03 24.73
N GLU A 103 5.53 22.42 25.05
CA GLU A 103 6.47 21.87 24.05
C GLU A 103 5.81 20.77 23.19
N TYR A 104 4.98 19.93 23.82
CA TYR A 104 4.31 18.81 23.15
C TYR A 104 2.89 19.15 22.70
N PHE A 105 2.16 19.95 23.49
CA PHE A 105 0.72 20.17 23.34
C PHE A 105 0.32 21.65 23.18
N GLY A 106 1.27 22.57 23.02
CA GLY A 106 1.01 24.01 23.00
C GLY A 106 0.21 24.49 21.78
N SER A 107 0.16 23.69 20.71
CA SER A 107 -0.64 23.98 19.52
C SER A 107 -1.00 22.70 18.77
N LEU A 108 -2.00 22.78 17.89
CA LEU A 108 -2.50 21.61 17.17
C LEU A 108 -1.41 20.84 16.40
N HIS A 109 -0.49 21.55 15.74
CA HIS A 109 0.57 20.90 14.95
C HIS A 109 1.64 20.25 15.83
N LEU A 110 1.96 20.84 16.99
CA LEU A 110 2.85 20.21 17.97
C LEU A 110 2.20 18.95 18.54
N THR A 111 0.90 19.01 18.87
CA THR A 111 0.19 17.82 19.35
C THR A 111 0.14 16.73 18.29
N LEU A 112 -0.09 17.08 17.02
CA LEU A 112 -0.05 16.11 15.91
C LEU A 112 1.32 15.44 15.79
N LEU A 113 2.41 16.19 15.94
CA LEU A 113 3.77 15.65 15.95
C LEU A 113 4.01 14.73 17.16
N THR A 114 3.59 15.15 18.34
CA THR A 114 3.65 14.34 19.57
C THR A 114 2.86 13.05 19.42
N LEU A 115 1.65 13.09 18.86
CA LEU A 115 0.83 11.90 18.62
C LEU A 115 1.46 10.99 17.56
N PHE A 116 2.16 11.54 16.57
CA PHE A 116 2.94 10.76 15.62
C PHE A 116 4.09 10.02 16.33
N GLN A 117 4.83 10.70 17.22
CA GLN A 117 5.84 10.06 18.05
C GLN A 117 5.23 8.93 18.91
N VAL A 118 4.12 9.21 19.60
CA VAL A 118 3.43 8.25 20.48
C VAL A 118 2.92 7.03 19.69
N VAL A 119 2.36 7.20 18.48
CA VAL A 119 1.85 6.06 17.70
C VAL A 119 2.98 5.13 17.24
N THR A 120 4.18 5.66 17.03
CA THR A 120 5.38 4.84 16.73
C THR A 120 5.95 4.16 17.96
N LEU A 121 5.34 4.35 19.13
CA LEU A 121 5.76 3.87 20.45
C LEU A 121 7.15 4.37 20.86
N GLU A 122 7.64 5.44 20.23
CA GLU A 122 8.92 6.05 20.53
C GLU A 122 8.76 6.95 21.75
N SER A 123 9.53 6.66 22.82
CA SER A 123 9.60 7.44 24.07
C SER A 123 8.26 7.92 24.67
N TRP A 124 7.14 7.28 24.33
CA TRP A 124 5.80 7.76 24.70
C TRP A 124 5.58 7.79 26.21
N ALA A 125 6.16 6.82 26.94
CA ALA A 125 6.05 6.74 28.39
C ALA A 125 7.10 7.62 29.09
N SER A 126 8.39 7.42 28.80
CA SER A 126 9.49 8.11 29.49
C SER A 126 9.64 9.57 29.10
N GLY A 127 9.45 9.91 27.82
CA GLY A 127 9.65 11.25 27.28
C GLY A 127 8.41 12.14 27.36
N VAL A 128 7.22 11.56 27.17
CA VAL A 128 5.97 12.34 27.05
C VAL A 128 5.05 12.15 28.26
N MET A 129 4.54 10.94 28.49
CA MET A 129 3.49 10.69 29.49
C MET A 129 3.98 10.84 30.94
N ARG A 130 5.09 10.20 31.34
CA ARG A 130 5.55 10.20 32.74
C ARG A 130 5.89 11.60 33.25
N PRO A 131 6.56 12.48 32.49
CA PRO A 131 6.74 13.87 32.88
C PRO A 131 5.39 14.60 33.01
N LEU A 132 4.47 14.41 32.06
CA LEU A 132 3.14 15.02 32.11
C LEU A 132 2.30 14.53 33.30
N MET A 133 2.49 13.29 33.76
CA MET A 133 1.80 12.75 34.93
C MET A 133 2.17 13.45 36.24
N LEU A 134 3.30 14.17 36.30
CA LEU A 134 3.67 14.96 37.47
C LEU A 134 2.74 16.16 37.66
N GLU A 135 2.24 16.72 36.56
CA GLU A 135 1.29 17.84 36.54
C GLU A 135 -0.17 17.38 36.42
N VAL A 136 -0.41 16.34 35.61
CA VAL A 136 -1.74 15.81 35.30
C VAL A 136 -1.75 14.30 35.51
N SER A 137 -2.03 13.87 36.74
CA SER A 137 -1.85 12.46 37.17
C SER A 137 -2.74 11.45 36.42
N TRP A 138 -3.88 11.86 35.86
CA TRP A 138 -4.78 10.98 35.09
C TRP A 138 -4.44 10.94 33.58
N SER A 139 -3.43 11.68 33.13
CA SER A 139 -3.05 11.78 31.71
C SER A 139 -2.70 10.43 31.07
N TRP A 140 -2.29 9.44 31.86
CA TRP A 140 -2.04 8.07 31.39
C TRP A 140 -3.23 7.47 30.61
N LEU A 141 -4.47 7.81 30.99
CA LEU A 141 -5.66 7.30 30.31
C LEU A 141 -5.73 7.77 28.85
N TYR A 142 -5.37 9.02 28.60
CA TYR A 142 -5.33 9.60 27.25
C TYR A 142 -4.34 8.85 26.35
N PHE A 143 -3.11 8.62 26.84
CA PHE A 143 -2.08 7.93 26.04
C PHE A 143 -2.39 6.46 25.85
N VAL A 144 -2.81 5.76 26.91
CA VAL A 144 -3.17 4.34 26.82
C VAL A 144 -4.32 4.13 25.85
N LEU A 145 -5.36 4.97 25.90
CA LEU A 145 -6.48 4.89 24.95
C LEU A 145 -6.03 5.15 23.51
N PHE A 146 -5.23 6.20 23.29
CA PHE A 146 -4.70 6.51 21.95
C PHE A 146 -3.84 5.37 21.41
N ILE A 147 -2.96 4.79 22.23
CA ILE A 147 -2.08 3.68 21.83
C ILE A 147 -2.91 2.44 21.52
N LEU A 148 -3.87 2.07 22.37
CA LEU A 148 -4.70 0.89 22.14
C LEU A 148 -5.49 1.02 20.83
N VAL A 149 -6.16 2.14 20.62
CA VAL A 149 -6.94 2.39 19.40
C VAL A 149 -6.03 2.49 18.18
N GLY A 150 -4.97 3.29 18.25
CA GLY A 150 -4.05 3.51 17.13
C GLY A 150 -3.31 2.24 16.71
N THR A 151 -2.81 1.48 17.69
CA THR A 151 -2.14 0.20 17.44
C THR A 151 -3.11 -0.83 16.85
N PHE A 152 -4.34 -0.89 17.34
CA PHE A 152 -5.38 -1.75 16.77
C PHE A 152 -5.68 -1.40 15.30
N VAL A 153 -5.82 -0.11 14.98
CA VAL A 153 -6.02 0.35 13.60
C VAL A 153 -4.83 -0.01 12.71
N ILE A 154 -3.60 0.16 13.19
CA ILE A 154 -2.38 -0.23 12.45
C ILE A 154 -2.30 -1.74 12.23
N PHE A 155 -2.67 -2.55 13.23
CA PHE A 155 -2.74 -4.00 13.05
C PHE A 155 -3.80 -4.40 12.02
N ASN A 156 -4.99 -3.80 12.06
CA ASN A 156 -6.04 -4.03 11.07
C ASN A 156 -5.62 -3.58 9.67
N LEU A 157 -4.86 -2.49 9.57
CA LEU A 157 -4.24 -2.05 8.32
C LEU A 157 -3.29 -3.10 7.77
N PHE A 158 -2.39 -3.63 8.61
CA PHE A 158 -1.42 -4.65 8.22
C PHE A 158 -2.10 -5.94 7.73
N ILE A 159 -3.11 -6.41 8.48
CA ILE A 159 -3.93 -7.56 8.08
C ILE A 159 -4.64 -7.27 6.75
N GLY A 160 -5.24 -6.08 6.60
CA GLY A 160 -5.91 -5.68 5.36
C GLY A 160 -4.99 -5.70 4.15
N VAL A 161 -3.75 -5.22 4.29
CA VAL A 161 -2.75 -5.26 3.22
C VAL A 161 -2.35 -6.69 2.87
N ILE A 162 -2.10 -7.54 3.86
CA ILE A 162 -1.75 -8.95 3.63
C ILE A 162 -2.88 -9.70 2.95
N VAL A 163 -4.11 -9.56 3.43
CA VAL A 163 -5.29 -10.22 2.86
C VAL A 163 -5.46 -9.79 1.41
N ASN A 164 -5.37 -8.49 1.12
CA ASN A 164 -5.45 -7.97 -0.24
C ASN A 164 -4.32 -8.50 -1.13
N SER A 165 -3.10 -8.61 -0.59
CA SER A 165 -1.95 -9.17 -1.34
C SER A 165 -2.11 -10.65 -1.64
N VAL A 166 -2.62 -11.44 -0.70
CA VAL A 166 -2.86 -12.89 -0.87
C VAL A 166 -3.98 -13.12 -1.88
N GLN A 167 -5.08 -12.36 -1.78
CA GLN A 167 -6.20 -12.45 -2.73
C GLN A 167 -5.77 -12.10 -4.16
N GLN A 168 -4.92 -11.09 -4.35
CA GLN A 168 -4.37 -10.76 -5.68
C GLN A 168 -3.48 -11.89 -6.24
N GLY A 169 -2.68 -12.54 -5.40
CA GLY A 169 -1.88 -13.71 -5.81
C GLY A 169 -2.74 -14.92 -6.22
N ASP A 170 -3.82 -15.18 -5.47
CA ASP A 170 -4.73 -16.28 -5.74
C ASP A 170 -5.60 -16.08 -6.99
N ILE A 171 -6.00 -14.84 -7.31
CA ILE A 171 -6.75 -14.53 -8.55
C ILE A 171 -5.85 -14.74 -9.77
N THR A 172 -4.59 -14.27 -9.71
CA THR A 172 -3.64 -14.43 -10.83
C THR A 172 -3.29 -15.91 -11.10
N GLY A 173 -3.30 -16.76 -10.06
CA GLY A 173 -3.11 -18.21 -10.19
C GLY A 173 -4.39 -19.05 -10.38
N ARG A 174 -5.57 -18.42 -10.37
CA ARG A 174 -6.84 -19.08 -10.71
C ARG A 174 -7.22 -18.85 -12.18
N ASP A 175 -6.88 -17.70 -12.75
CA ASP A 175 -7.08 -17.45 -14.19
C ASP A 175 -6.18 -18.34 -15.08
N GLU A 176 -5.05 -18.86 -14.57
CA GLU A 176 -4.26 -19.90 -15.27
C GLU A 176 -4.76 -21.33 -15.04
N ARG A 177 -5.73 -21.52 -14.14
CA ARG A 177 -6.46 -22.80 -13.95
C ARG A 177 -7.89 -22.75 -14.50
N ASP A 178 -8.21 -21.71 -15.25
CA ASP A 178 -9.21 -21.85 -16.30
C ASP A 178 -8.59 -22.79 -17.34
N TYR A 179 -8.98 -24.07 -17.27
CA TYR A 179 -9.21 -24.80 -18.52
C TYR A 179 -9.90 -23.79 -19.45
N PRO A 180 -9.39 -23.52 -20.67
CA PRO A 180 -10.17 -22.73 -21.58
C PRO A 180 -11.54 -23.38 -21.60
N ALA A 181 -12.58 -22.61 -21.24
CA ALA A 181 -13.95 -22.96 -21.58
C ALA A 181 -13.98 -22.99 -23.12
N ALA A 182 -13.41 -24.04 -23.69
CA ALA A 182 -13.91 -24.59 -24.92
C ALA A 182 -15.41 -24.71 -24.65
N GLU A 183 -16.20 -24.15 -25.53
CA GLU A 183 -17.57 -24.60 -25.71
C GLU A 183 -17.47 -26.11 -26.03
N GLU A 184 -17.26 -26.92 -24.99
CA GLU A 184 -17.32 -28.36 -25.09
C GLU A 184 -18.78 -28.64 -25.34
N ASP A 185 -19.09 -28.89 -26.62
CA ASP A 185 -20.40 -29.31 -27.08
C ASP A 185 -20.93 -30.32 -26.05
N PRO A 186 -22.01 -30.00 -25.32
CA PRO A 186 -22.55 -30.89 -24.29
C PRO A 186 -22.84 -32.29 -24.83
N GLN A 187 -23.07 -32.42 -26.14
CA GLN A 187 -23.24 -33.69 -26.82
C GLN A 187 -21.94 -34.47 -26.99
N ALA A 188 -20.81 -33.80 -27.23
CA ALA A 188 -19.49 -34.43 -27.31
C ALA A 188 -19.06 -34.99 -25.95
N VAL A 189 -19.23 -34.21 -24.88
CA VAL A 189 -18.93 -34.65 -23.50
C VAL A 189 -19.83 -35.80 -23.07
N ALA A 190 -21.13 -35.73 -23.39
CA ALA A 190 -22.07 -36.81 -23.11
C ALA A 190 -21.70 -38.11 -23.85
N LYS A 191 -21.21 -37.99 -25.09
CA LYS A 191 -20.78 -39.13 -25.91
C LYS A 191 -19.50 -39.76 -25.37
N GLU A 192 -18.54 -38.95 -24.94
CA GLU A 192 -17.29 -39.42 -24.34
C GLU A 192 -17.53 -40.10 -22.98
N LEU A 193 -18.41 -39.54 -22.15
CA LEU A 193 -18.87 -40.17 -20.90
C LEU A 193 -19.61 -41.49 -21.13
N ALA A 194 -20.43 -41.59 -22.18
CA ALA A 194 -21.11 -42.83 -22.54
C ALA A 194 -20.11 -43.91 -22.99
N GLN A 195 -19.10 -43.52 -23.77
CA GLN A 195 -18.05 -44.41 -24.24
C GLN A 195 -17.19 -44.94 -23.08
N LEU A 196 -16.74 -44.05 -22.17
CA LEU A 196 -15.99 -44.44 -20.97
C LEU A 196 -16.80 -45.39 -20.06
N ARG A 197 -18.10 -45.16 -19.90
CA ARG A 197 -18.98 -46.07 -19.14
C ARG A 197 -19.06 -47.45 -19.79
N SER A 198 -19.08 -47.52 -21.12
CA SER A 198 -19.05 -48.78 -21.86
C SER A 198 -17.74 -49.52 -21.64
N GLU A 199 -16.60 -48.83 -21.78
CA GLU A 199 -15.27 -49.43 -21.57
C GLU A 199 -15.09 -49.95 -20.14
N ILE A 200 -15.57 -49.19 -19.14
CA ILE A 200 -15.55 -49.63 -17.74
C ILE A 200 -16.44 -50.87 -17.53
N ALA A 201 -17.60 -50.94 -18.19
CA ALA A 201 -18.48 -52.10 -18.11
C ALA A 201 -17.82 -53.35 -18.70
N GLU A 202 -17.19 -53.22 -19.87
CA GLU A 202 -16.44 -54.31 -20.51
C GLU A 202 -15.23 -54.75 -19.68
N LEU A 203 -14.46 -53.81 -19.14
CA LEU A 203 -13.35 -54.10 -18.22
C LEU A 203 -13.83 -54.83 -16.96
N LYS A 204 -14.95 -54.41 -16.39
CA LYS A 204 -15.55 -55.07 -15.23
C LYS A 204 -15.96 -56.49 -15.56
N GLU A 205 -16.56 -56.72 -16.72
CA GLU A 205 -16.93 -58.06 -17.19
C GLU A 205 -15.70 -58.94 -17.44
N PHE A 206 -14.64 -58.38 -18.04
CA PHE A 206 -13.35 -59.06 -18.22
C PHE A 206 -12.70 -59.46 -16.89
N ILE A 207 -12.74 -58.57 -15.88
CA ILE A 207 -12.20 -58.85 -14.54
C ILE A 207 -13.02 -59.93 -13.85
N VAL A 208 -14.35 -59.88 -13.94
CA VAL A 208 -15.24 -60.91 -13.37
C VAL A 208 -14.98 -62.27 -14.02
N LYS A 209 -14.85 -62.31 -15.35
CA LYS A 209 -14.54 -63.55 -16.10
C LYS A 209 -13.15 -64.10 -15.78
N LYS A 210 -12.16 -63.23 -15.58
CA LYS A 210 -10.80 -63.61 -15.19
C LYS A 210 -10.73 -64.12 -13.74
N ASN A 211 -11.45 -63.51 -12.81
CA ASN A 211 -11.52 -63.95 -11.41
C ASN A 211 -12.41 -65.20 -11.21
N GLY A 212 -13.40 -65.43 -12.08
CA GLY A 212 -14.23 -66.64 -12.06
C GLY A 212 -13.58 -67.89 -12.66
N SER A 213 -12.36 -67.78 -13.21
CA SER A 213 -11.61 -68.89 -13.81
C SER A 213 -10.49 -69.44 -12.90
N VAL A 214 -10.41 -69.01 -11.64
CA VAL A 214 -9.36 -69.40 -10.66
C VAL A 214 -9.90 -70.25 -9.50
N THR A 215 -11.06 -70.89 -9.69
CA THR A 215 -11.56 -71.98 -8.82
C THR A 215 -11.88 -73.18 -9.68
#